data_AF-A0A951WPQ7-F1
#
_entry.id   AF-A0A951WPQ7-F1
#
_cell.length_a   1.000
_cell.length_b   1.000
_cell.length_c   1.000
_cell.angle_alpha   90.00
_cell.angle_beta   90.00
_cell.angle_gamma   90.00
#
_symmetry.space_group_name_H-M   'P 1'
#
loop_
_entity.id
_entity.type
_entity.pdbx_description
1 polymer ?
#
loop_
_entity_poly.entity_id
_entity_poly.type
_entity_poly.pdbx_seq_one_letter_code
_entity_poly.pdbx_strand_id
1 'polypeptide(L)' 'MSMCKVHVAETVNRVLDRAIQICGGLGISRDLPLARWYESARAFRIYDGASEVHRMVVARRILKTYRKA' A
#
# COMPACT_ATOMS: atom_id res chain seq x y z
N MET A 1 12.31 7.46 3.18
CA MET A 1 11.79 6.51 2.19
C MET A 1 10.82 5.49 2.79
N SER A 2 11.19 4.69 3.80
CA SER A 2 10.32 3.63 4.35
C SER A 2 8.91 4.07 4.78
N MET A 3 8.78 5.23 5.43
CA MET A 3 7.46 5.77 5.85
C MET A 3 6.57 6.12 4.65
N CYS A 4 7.12 6.85 3.66
CA CYS A 4 6.38 7.24 2.46
C CYS A 4 5.95 6.02 1.64
N LYS A 5 6.84 5.04 1.44
CA LYS A 5 6.54 3.82 0.67
C LYS A 5 5.33 3.09 1.25
N VAL A 6 5.33 2.81 2.56
CA VAL A 6 4.23 2.11 3.22
C VAL A 6 2.94 2.93 3.13
N HIS A 7 3.03 4.23 3.37
CA HIS A 7 1.86 5.11 3.32
C HIS A 7 1.22 5.14 1.93
N VAL A 8 2.02 5.32 0.87
CA VAL A 8 1.53 5.35 -0.50
C VAL A 8 0.97 3.99 -0.91
N ALA A 9 1.68 2.89 -0.63
CA ALA A 9 1.24 1.55 -1.03
C ALA A 9 -0.12 1.16 -0.42
N GLU A 10 -0.32 1.42 0.88
CA GLU A 10 -1.61 1.12 1.54
C GLU A 10 -2.72 2.10 1.12
N THR A 11 -2.38 3.33 0.77
CA THR A 11 -3.36 4.33 0.34
C THR A 11 -3.87 4.03 -1.08
N VAL A 12 -2.97 3.71 -2.02
CA VAL A 12 -3.34 3.32 -3.39
C VAL A 12 -4.26 2.09 -3.37
N ASN A 13 -3.92 1.08 -2.56
CA ASN A 13 -4.75 -0.13 -2.46
C ASN A 13 -6.17 0.21 -1.96
N ARG A 14 -6.29 1.04 -0.91
CA ARG A 14 -7.59 1.49 -0.36
C ARG A 14 -8.41 2.32 -1.34
N VAL A 15 -7.77 3.19 -2.13
CA VAL A 15 -8.45 4.00 -3.13
C VAL A 15 -8.99 3.12 -4.27
N LEU A 16 -8.16 2.18 -4.77
CA LEU A 16 -8.58 1.27 -5.82
C LEU A 16 -9.70 0.32 -5.37
N ASP A 17 -9.61 -0.20 -4.16
CA ASP A 17 -10.65 -1.04 -3.56
C ASP A 17 -12.02 -0.31 -3.52
N ARG A 18 -12.02 0.95 -3.07
CA ARG A 18 -13.24 1.78 -3.08
C ARG A 18 -13.74 2.06 -4.49
N ALA A 19 -12.85 2.33 -5.44
CA ALA A 19 -13.24 2.57 -6.83
C ALA A 19 -13.89 1.32 -7.44
N ILE A 20 -13.34 0.13 -7.18
CA ILE A 20 -13.93 -1.15 -7.59
C ILE A 20 -15.32 -1.31 -6.98
N GLN A 21 -15.45 -1.08 -5.67
CA GLN A 21 -16.72 -1.21 -4.97
C GLN A 21 -17.82 -0.28 -5.54
N ILE A 22 -17.47 0.96 -5.89
CA ILE A 22 -18.39 1.93 -6.50
C ILE A 22 -18.83 1.48 -7.91
N CYS A 23 -17.91 0.90 -8.68
CA CYS A 23 -18.19 0.42 -10.04
C CYS A 23 -18.92 -0.95 -10.08
N GLY A 24 -19.13 -1.60 -8.93
CA GLY A 24 -19.83 -2.89 -8.85
C GLY A 24 -19.19 -3.98 -9.72
N GLY A 25 -20.01 -4.73 -10.46
CA GLY A 25 -19.53 -5.82 -11.33
C GLY A 25 -18.52 -5.37 -12.41
N LEU A 26 -18.65 -4.13 -12.90
CA LEU A 26 -17.69 -3.55 -13.85
C LEU A 26 -16.33 -3.23 -13.21
N GLY A 27 -16.29 -3.04 -11.89
CA GLY A 27 -15.05 -2.77 -11.16
C GLY A 27 -14.10 -3.98 -11.12
N ILE A 28 -14.66 -5.19 -11.13
CA ILE A 28 -13.90 -6.45 -11.13
C ILE A 28 -13.78 -7.07 -12.53
N SER A 29 -14.57 -6.61 -13.50
CA SER A 29 -14.42 -7.04 -14.89
C SER A 29 -13.15 -6.44 -15.50
N ARG A 30 -12.75 -6.96 -16.66
CA ARG A 30 -11.63 -6.40 -17.44
C ARG A 30 -12.06 -5.31 -18.42
N ASP A 31 -13.32 -4.86 -18.33
CA ASP A 31 -13.87 -3.79 -19.17
C ASP A 31 -13.39 -2.41 -18.68
N LEU A 32 -13.14 -2.27 -17.37
CA LEU A 32 -12.48 -1.12 -16.77
C LEU A 32 -11.03 -1.48 -16.39
N PRO A 33 -10.10 -0.50 -16.38
CA PRO A 33 -8.71 -0.76 -16.00
C PRO A 33 -8.54 -1.06 -14.49
N LEU A 34 -9.60 -0.90 -13.68
CA LEU A 34 -9.57 -1.00 -12.22
C LEU A 34 -9.06 -2.35 -11.72
N ALA A 35 -9.52 -3.46 -12.29
CA ALA A 35 -9.07 -4.80 -11.91
C ALA A 35 -7.55 -4.98 -12.12
N ARG A 36 -7.03 -4.55 -13.28
CA ARG A 36 -5.58 -4.62 -13.59
C ARG A 36 -4.76 -3.72 -12.68
N TRP A 37 -5.26 -2.53 -12.36
CA TRP A 37 -4.60 -1.62 -11.42
C TRP A 37 -4.57 -2.21 -10.01
N TYR A 38 -5.65 -2.83 -9.55
CA TYR A 38 -5.70 -3.47 -8.24
C TYR A 38 -4.73 -4.65 -8.12
N GLU A 39 -4.66 -5.51 -9.15
CA GLU A 39 -3.66 -6.59 -9.25
C GLU A 39 -2.23 -6.05 -9.13
N SER A 40 -1.92 -4.97 -9.85
CA SER A 40 -0.60 -4.34 -9.84
C SER A 40 -0.28 -3.67 -8.49
N ALA A 41 -1.26 -2.95 -7.93
CA ALA A 41 -1.14 -2.29 -6.63
C ALA A 41 -1.00 -3.28 -5.47
N ARG A 42 -1.54 -4.49 -5.59
CA ARG A 42 -1.39 -5.53 -4.57
C ARG A 42 0.08 -5.92 -4.39
N ALA A 43 0.80 -5.99 -5.50
CA ALA A 43 2.19 -6.40 -5.53
C ALA A 43 3.13 -5.29 -5.00
N PHE A 44 2.74 -4.02 -5.13
CA PHE A 44 3.45 -2.87 -4.57
C PHE A 44 3.60 -2.88 -3.04
N ARG A 45 2.75 -3.64 -2.32
CA ARG A 45 2.88 -3.87 -0.87
C ARG A 45 3.97 -4.88 -0.49
N ILE A 46 4.55 -5.57 -1.47
CA ILE A 46 5.51 -6.66 -1.30
C ILE A 46 6.85 -6.33 -1.96
N TYR A 47 6.82 -5.81 -3.20
CA TYR A 47 8.03 -5.42 -3.91
C TYR A 47 8.83 -4.34 -3.17
N ASP A 48 10.15 -4.35 -3.32
CA ASP A 48 11.08 -3.46 -2.61
C ASP A 48 10.96 -3.53 -1.08
N GLY A 49 10.59 -4.70 -0.55
CA GLY A 49 10.37 -4.95 0.88
C GLY A 49 8.90 -4.86 1.28
N ALA A 50 8.43 -5.88 2.00
CA ALA A 50 7.07 -5.90 2.52
C ALA A 50 6.79 -4.70 3.44
N SER A 51 5.52 -4.28 3.48
CA SER A 51 5.11 -3.12 4.28
C SER A 51 5.52 -3.25 5.76
N GLU A 52 5.49 -4.47 6.30
CA GLU A 52 5.88 -4.83 7.65
C GLU A 52 7.38 -4.59 7.91
N VAL A 53 8.24 -4.89 6.93
CA VAL A 53 9.68 -4.65 7.03
C VAL A 53 9.96 -3.15 7.15
N HIS A 54 9.29 -2.34 6.33
CA HIS A 54 9.43 -0.89 6.42
C HIS A 54 8.85 -0.32 7.72
N ARG A 55 7.70 -0.82 8.21
CA ARG A 55 7.15 -0.43 9.52
C ARG A 55 8.13 -0.75 10.65
N MET A 56 8.74 -1.92 10.64
CA MET A 56 9.77 -2.33 11.60
C MET A 56 10.99 -1.39 11.57
N VAL A 57 11.49 -1.05 10.37
CA VAL A 57 12.61 -0.11 10.21
C VAL A 57 12.26 1.28 10.75
N VAL A 58 11.05 1.78 10.47
CA VAL A 58 10.56 3.06 10.99
C VAL A 58 10.44 3.02 12.51
N ALA A 59 9.86 1.96 13.08
CA ALA A 59 9.72 1.79 14.53
C ALA A 59 11.08 1.79 15.23
N ARG A 60 12.07 1.03 14.73
CA ARG A 60 13.44 1.04 15.28
C ARG A 60 14.07 2.43 15.26
N ARG A 61 13.87 3.18 14.17
CA ARG A 61 14.39 4.55 14.05
C ARG A 61 13.76 5.47 15.10
N ILE A 62 12.45 5.40 15.28
CA ILE A 62 11.71 6.20 16.26
C ILE A 62 12.17 5.86 17.69
N LEU A 63 12.22 4.57 18.05
CA LEU A 63 12.67 4.14 19.39
C LEU A 63 14.11 4.57 19.69
N LYS A 64 15.00 4.56 18.69
CA LYS A 64 16.37 5.05 18.83
C LYS A 64 16.42 6.56 19.13
N THR A 65 15.49 7.35 18.57
CA THR A 65 15.37 8.77 18.87
C THR A 65 14.93 9.00 20.32
N TYR A 66 13.90 8.28 20.80
CA TYR A 66 13.41 8.42 22.17
C TYR A 66 14.40 7.94 23.23
N ARG A 67 15.21 6.91 22.96
CA ARG A 67 16.27 6.45 23.90
C ARG A 67 17.45 7.42 24.04
N LYS A 68 17.56 8.43 23.16
CA LYS A 68 18.64 9.42 23.17
C LYS A 68 18.23 10.75 23.82
N ALA A 69 16.93 10.95 24.06
CA ALA A 69 16.38 12.07 24.82
C ALA A 69 16.32 11.69 26.31
#